data_AF-A0A3N6MJM3-F1
#
_entry.id   AF-A0A3N6MJM3-F1
#
_cell.length_a   1.000
_cell.length_b   1.000
_cell.length_c   1.000
_cell.angle_alpha   90.00
_cell.angle_beta   90.00
_cell.angle_gamma   90.00
#
_symmetry.space_group_name_H-M   'P 1'
#
loop_
_entity.id
_entity.type
_entity.pdbx_description
1 polymer ?
#
loop_
_entity_poly.entity_id
_entity_poly.type
_entity_poly.pdbx_seq_one_letter_code
_entity_poly.pdbx_strand_id
1 'polypeptide(L)'
;MVTGSLALVSVPELFGSETLTWVLVGLFVYWFAIISLRNAGILPEFVGTQGPILTFHTKRGREFLDWLSGPKRFWRAWANIGIGIALVVMVAMFGFLLLAAIAALTSPQPSTAVQQPRNVLVIPGVNDFLPLSATPGIVFGLLVGLVVHEGGHGLLCRVEDIDIESMGIAMLAIIPIGAFVEPDQESSKNASRGGQTRMFAAGVTNNFAITIVVFALLFGPIAGAIAVAPGAAVGGVEPDSPAAQADIEPGDRITAVGGEPVESNDDLAERIEATGDDAIAVEIDEERTVEVDRSLIVSASVQTDAVGLENGDVILAVDGTEVATEAEFLEAVGESETVTLTVATDGGTENRDVPVGGLVQIAEDGPLAQSGAPAGEQLVITRFDGDRTPSDGALNDRLGTTDPGDEVTITGYLDGERVEYDVTLGDRSQLTGGGTVGFYSASGISGASMSPLGLELYPAEAYLTILGGDTGEELAGVTDSFLGKIGLALLLPIIGVVGMLPFNFAGFTGGIENFYEVQGSLAIFGDGAIFMIANLLFWTGWINVQLGFFNCIPAFPLDGGHILRTSTEAIASRLPIEATRGMVRVVTTTVGVTMLISFLAMLFAPGLLAG
;
A
#
# COMPACT_ATOMS: atom_id res chain seq x y z
N MET A 1 26.74 26.58 50.07
CA MET A 1 26.99 27.11 48.71
C MET A 1 27.12 25.91 47.79
N VAL A 2 26.02 25.52 47.16
CA VAL A 2 26.03 24.49 46.11
C VAL A 2 26.21 25.24 44.80
N THR A 3 27.39 25.12 44.19
CA THR A 3 27.67 25.60 42.85
C THR A 3 26.88 24.75 41.87
N GLY A 4 25.73 25.25 41.42
CA GLY A 4 25.00 24.65 40.30
C GLY A 4 25.81 24.85 39.02
N SER A 5 26.34 23.76 38.46
CA SER A 5 26.78 23.76 37.07
C SER A 5 25.56 24.02 36.20
N LEU A 6 25.63 25.04 35.34
CA LEU A 6 24.72 25.17 34.22
C LEU A 6 24.83 23.90 33.37
N ALA A 7 23.87 23.00 33.51
CA ALA A 7 23.71 21.88 32.60
C ALA A 7 23.39 22.50 31.23
N LEU A 8 24.37 22.49 30.32
CA LEU A 8 24.12 22.66 28.90
C LEU A 8 23.30 21.43 28.49
N VAL A 9 21.98 21.57 28.53
CA VAL A 9 21.06 20.62 27.90
C VAL A 9 21.51 20.52 26.45
N SER A 10 21.88 19.33 26.03
CA SER A 10 22.31 19.11 24.65
C SER A 10 21.10 19.36 23.73
N VAL A 11 21.30 19.97 22.56
CA VAL A 11 20.20 20.29 21.63
C VAL A 11 19.27 19.08 21.37
N PRO A 12 19.77 17.82 21.29
CA PRO A 12 18.93 16.62 21.15
C PRO A 12 17.94 16.37 22.30
N GLU A 13 18.29 16.72 23.55
CA GLU A 13 17.43 16.54 24.72
C GLU A 13 16.24 17.51 24.73
N LEU A 14 16.29 18.62 23.96
CA LEU A 14 15.21 19.61 23.89
C LEU A 14 14.02 19.17 23.01
N PHE A 15 14.23 18.26 22.06
CA PHE A 15 13.21 17.91 21.04
C PHE A 15 12.87 16.41 20.97
N GLY A 16 13.40 15.58 21.87
CA GLY A 16 12.98 14.18 22.03
C GLY A 16 13.44 13.19 20.95
N SER A 17 14.08 13.66 19.86
CA SER A 17 14.85 12.81 18.95
C SER A 17 16.01 13.57 18.29
N GLU A 18 17.12 12.87 18.09
CA GLU A 18 18.34 13.44 17.52
C GLU A 18 18.12 13.87 16.06
N THR A 19 17.44 13.04 15.26
CA THR A 19 17.13 13.32 13.85
C THR A 19 16.22 14.54 13.69
N LEU A 20 15.12 14.63 14.45
CA LEU A 20 14.21 15.78 14.37
C LEU A 20 14.93 17.07 14.76
N THR A 21 15.78 17.00 15.78
CA THR A 21 16.61 18.12 16.20
C THR A 21 17.48 18.62 15.06
N TRP A 22 18.19 17.73 14.38
CA TRP A 22 19.05 18.10 13.26
C TRP A 22 18.27 18.62 12.05
N VAL A 23 17.08 18.08 11.77
CA VAL A 23 16.18 18.60 10.73
C VAL A 23 15.74 20.03 11.05
N LEU A 24 15.32 20.31 12.29
CA LEU A 24 14.90 21.64 12.72
C LEU A 24 16.05 22.64 12.71
N VAL A 25 17.23 22.24 13.19
CA VAL A 25 18.46 23.05 13.11
C VAL A 25 18.82 23.33 11.66
N GLY A 26 18.78 22.32 10.79
CA GLY A 26 19.03 22.46 9.36
C GLY A 26 18.06 23.44 8.70
N LEU A 27 16.77 23.35 9.00
CA LEU A 27 15.74 24.26 8.49
C LEU A 27 15.94 25.69 9.01
N PHE A 28 16.35 25.86 10.27
CA PHE A 28 16.69 27.16 10.83
C PHE A 28 17.92 27.78 10.16
N VAL A 29 18.99 27.00 9.94
CA VAL A 29 20.19 27.44 9.25
C VAL A 29 19.89 27.82 7.80
N TYR A 30 19.14 26.98 7.09
CA TYR A 30 18.64 27.26 5.74
C TYR A 30 17.83 28.56 5.70
N TRP A 31 16.90 28.73 6.63
CA TRP A 31 16.08 29.94 6.69
C TRP A 31 16.91 31.20 6.99
N PHE A 32 17.85 31.11 7.93
CA PHE A 32 18.80 32.17 8.23
C PHE A 32 19.65 32.54 7.01
N ALA A 33 20.09 31.54 6.23
CA ALA A 33 20.82 31.75 4.99
C ALA A 33 19.97 32.50 3.95
N ILE A 34 18.70 32.14 3.77
CA ILE A 34 17.77 32.84 2.86
C ILE A 34 17.58 34.30 3.30
N ILE A 35 17.34 34.54 4.58
CA ILE A 35 17.18 35.89 5.12
C ILE A 35 18.45 36.71 4.85
N SER A 36 19.62 36.11 5.06
CA SER A 36 20.92 36.76 4.83
C SER A 36 21.12 37.10 3.35
N LEU A 37 20.83 36.17 2.44
CA LEU A 37 20.91 36.38 0.98
C LEU A 37 19.95 37.46 0.48
N ARG A 38 18.72 37.46 1.01
CA ARG A 38 17.72 38.49 0.70
C ARG A 38 18.15 39.86 1.18
N ASN A 39 18.61 39.96 2.44
CA ASN A 39 19.07 41.23 3.02
C ASN A 39 20.33 41.75 2.33
N ALA A 40 21.16 40.85 1.78
CA ALA A 40 22.33 41.20 0.97
C ALA A 40 21.96 41.60 -0.48
N GLY A 41 20.70 41.48 -0.90
CA GLY A 41 20.26 41.80 -2.26
C GLY A 41 20.82 40.86 -3.34
N ILE A 42 21.23 39.65 -2.95
CA ILE A 42 21.84 38.65 -3.86
C ILE A 42 20.77 37.83 -4.58
N LEU A 43 19.56 37.74 -4.03
CA LEU A 43 18.48 36.96 -4.62
C LEU A 43 17.99 37.59 -5.94
N PRO A 44 17.88 36.80 -7.03
CA PRO A 44 17.34 37.27 -8.30
C PRO A 44 15.90 37.76 -8.19
N GLU A 45 15.48 38.68 -9.07
CA GLU A 45 14.11 39.26 -9.07
C GLU A 45 12.99 38.23 -9.26
N PHE A 46 13.29 37.07 -9.84
CA PHE A 46 12.31 35.99 -10.01
C PHE A 46 12.13 35.12 -8.76
N VAL A 47 12.92 35.34 -7.71
CA VAL A 47 12.88 34.58 -6.45
C VAL A 47 12.25 35.45 -5.35
N GLY A 48 11.02 35.10 -4.95
CA GLY A 48 10.36 35.61 -3.76
C GLY A 48 10.67 34.76 -2.53
N THR A 49 10.45 35.34 -1.35
CA THR A 49 10.62 34.63 -0.07
C THR A 49 9.43 34.91 0.84
N GLN A 50 8.81 33.86 1.40
CA GLN A 50 7.82 33.98 2.47
C GLN A 50 8.22 33.05 3.63
N GLY A 51 8.86 33.61 4.65
CA GLY A 51 9.48 32.80 5.70
C GLY A 51 10.57 31.88 5.11
N PRO A 52 10.57 30.57 5.38
CA PRO A 52 11.51 29.60 4.80
C PRO A 52 11.16 29.18 3.37
N ILE A 53 10.02 29.62 2.83
CA ILE A 53 9.52 29.23 1.51
C ILE A 53 10.13 30.14 0.45
N LEU A 54 10.66 29.53 -0.61
CA LEU A 54 11.10 30.22 -1.82
C LEU A 54 10.04 30.11 -2.91
N THR A 55 9.65 31.23 -3.50
CA THR A 55 8.74 31.26 -4.65
C THR A 55 9.49 31.62 -5.92
N PHE A 56 9.41 30.76 -6.92
CA PHE A 56 10.04 30.97 -8.22
C PHE A 56 8.99 31.41 -9.23
N HIS A 57 9.03 32.69 -9.61
CA HIS A 57 8.08 33.28 -10.55
C HIS A 57 8.59 33.14 -12.00
N THR A 58 7.71 32.81 -12.94
CA THR A 58 8.07 32.72 -14.36
C THR A 58 7.16 33.54 -15.25
N LYS A 59 7.77 34.34 -16.14
CA LYS A 59 7.06 35.02 -17.24
C LYS A 59 6.99 34.18 -18.50
N ARG A 60 7.89 33.19 -18.68
CA ARG A 60 7.94 32.32 -19.86
C ARG A 60 6.80 31.31 -19.89
N GLY A 61 6.35 30.85 -18.72
CA GLY A 61 5.19 29.96 -18.62
C GLY A 61 3.94 30.58 -19.25
N ARG A 62 3.81 31.90 -19.17
CA ARG A 62 2.74 32.67 -19.79
C ARG A 62 2.68 32.52 -21.32
N GLU A 63 3.79 32.75 -21.99
CA GLU A 63 3.90 32.66 -23.46
C GLU A 63 3.66 31.22 -23.95
N PHE A 64 4.15 30.24 -23.18
CA PHE A 64 3.88 28.84 -23.45
C PHE A 64 2.39 28.50 -23.35
N LEU A 65 1.70 28.97 -22.31
CA LEU A 65 0.25 28.78 -22.16
C LEU A 65 -0.54 29.50 -23.26
N ASP A 66 -0.09 30.67 -23.73
CA ASP A 66 -0.73 31.37 -24.86
C ASP A 66 -0.69 30.51 -26.13
N TRP A 67 0.46 29.94 -26.44
CA TRP A 67 0.60 28.99 -27.56
C TRP A 67 -0.27 27.74 -27.35
N LEU A 68 -0.18 27.12 -26.17
CA LEU A 68 -0.88 25.88 -25.86
C LEU A 68 -2.41 26.05 -25.86
N SER A 69 -2.91 27.24 -25.51
CA SER A 69 -4.34 27.58 -25.47
C SER A 69 -4.99 27.75 -26.85
N GLY A 70 -4.19 27.82 -27.92
CA GLY A 70 -4.62 28.05 -29.31
C GLY A 70 -5.86 27.25 -29.74
N PRO A 71 -5.92 25.91 -29.55
CA PRO A 71 -7.09 25.11 -29.85
C PRO A 71 -8.19 25.25 -28.76
N LYS A 72 -8.71 26.47 -28.57
CA LYS A 72 -9.71 26.80 -27.52
C LYS A 72 -10.91 25.85 -27.47
N ARG A 73 -11.40 25.39 -28.63
CA ARG A 73 -12.54 24.45 -28.70
C ARG A 73 -12.23 23.08 -28.07
N PHE A 74 -11.03 22.57 -28.29
CA PHE A 74 -10.58 21.32 -27.72
C PHE A 74 -10.49 21.43 -26.20
N TRP A 75 -9.83 22.46 -25.69
CA TRP A 75 -9.68 22.68 -24.24
C TRP A 75 -11.01 22.89 -23.52
N ARG A 76 -11.97 23.56 -24.16
CA ARG A 76 -13.33 23.68 -23.60
C ARG A 76 -14.04 22.33 -23.53
N ALA A 77 -13.93 21.51 -24.57
CA ALA A 77 -14.51 20.16 -24.56
C ALA A 77 -13.86 19.28 -23.49
N TRP A 78 -12.53 19.32 -23.40
CA TRP A 78 -11.74 18.64 -22.38
C TRP A 78 -12.16 19.02 -20.96
N ALA A 79 -12.22 20.31 -20.65
CA ALA A 79 -12.65 20.79 -19.34
C ALA A 79 -14.11 20.44 -19.04
N ASN A 80 -15.00 20.39 -20.03
CA ASN A 80 -16.38 19.96 -19.81
C ASN A 80 -16.48 18.46 -19.45
N ILE A 81 -15.66 17.59 -20.06
CA ILE A 81 -15.54 16.19 -19.64
C ILE A 81 -15.04 16.14 -18.20
N GLY A 82 -14.02 16.93 -17.89
CA GLY A 82 -13.47 17.13 -16.57
C GLY A 82 -14.47 17.48 -15.48
N ILE A 83 -15.36 18.46 -15.75
CA ILE A 83 -16.45 18.83 -14.84
C ILE A 83 -17.34 17.62 -14.53
N GLY A 84 -17.68 16.82 -15.55
CA GLY A 84 -18.48 15.61 -15.37
C GLY A 84 -17.79 14.59 -14.47
N ILE A 85 -16.52 14.30 -14.73
CA ILE A 85 -15.70 13.39 -13.93
C ILE A 85 -15.61 13.89 -12.48
N ALA A 86 -15.26 15.16 -12.27
CA ALA A 86 -15.12 15.75 -10.95
C ALA A 86 -16.42 15.67 -10.14
N LEU A 87 -17.59 15.89 -10.76
CA LEU A 87 -18.87 15.76 -10.09
C LEU A 87 -19.19 14.30 -9.71
N VAL A 88 -18.92 13.34 -10.60
CA VAL A 88 -19.13 11.91 -10.31
C VAL A 88 -18.23 11.47 -9.16
N VAL A 89 -16.94 11.80 -9.23
CA VAL A 89 -15.97 11.50 -8.18
C VAL A 89 -16.36 12.15 -6.85
N MET A 90 -16.75 13.42 -6.86
CA MET A 90 -17.19 14.15 -5.66
C MET A 90 -18.41 13.49 -5.00
N VAL A 91 -19.41 13.09 -5.79
CA VAL A 91 -20.61 12.39 -5.26
C VAL A 91 -20.25 11.01 -4.73
N ALA A 92 -19.39 10.26 -5.43
CA ALA A 92 -18.92 8.95 -4.98
C ALA A 92 -18.14 9.06 -3.66
N MET A 93 -17.20 10.00 -3.55
CA MET A 93 -16.43 10.26 -2.33
C MET A 93 -17.33 10.69 -1.17
N PHE A 94 -18.33 11.54 -1.42
CA PHE A 94 -19.31 11.92 -0.41
C PHE A 94 -20.04 10.68 0.13
N GLY A 95 -20.55 9.83 -0.77
CA GLY A 95 -21.24 8.59 -0.40
C GLY A 95 -20.33 7.62 0.34
N PHE A 96 -19.11 7.40 -0.16
CA PHE A 96 -18.12 6.52 0.46
C PHE A 96 -17.76 6.96 1.89
N LEU A 97 -17.37 8.24 2.09
CA LEU A 97 -17.03 8.73 3.41
C LEU A 97 -18.22 8.67 4.37
N LEU A 98 -19.43 8.97 3.88
CA LEU A 98 -20.63 8.89 4.70
C LEU A 98 -20.91 7.46 5.15
N LEU A 99 -20.82 6.48 4.24
CA LEU A 99 -21.02 5.07 4.56
C LEU A 99 -19.91 4.54 5.47
N ALA A 100 -18.65 4.89 5.21
CA ALA A 100 -17.50 4.51 6.04
C ALA A 100 -17.63 5.09 7.46
N ALA A 101 -18.09 6.34 7.59
CA ALA A 101 -18.37 6.96 8.88
C ALA A 101 -19.50 6.25 9.64
N ILE A 102 -20.58 5.88 8.95
CA ILE A 102 -21.69 5.12 9.55
C ILE A 102 -21.17 3.76 10.02
N ALA A 103 -20.45 3.03 9.16
CA ALA A 103 -19.88 1.74 9.50
C ALA A 103 -18.93 1.82 10.71
N ALA A 104 -18.06 2.82 10.75
CA ALA A 104 -17.15 3.07 11.88
C ALA A 104 -17.90 3.37 13.20
N LEU A 105 -19.11 3.94 13.13
CA LEU A 105 -19.94 4.23 14.30
C LEU A 105 -20.83 3.05 14.72
N THR A 106 -21.30 2.23 13.77
CA THR A 106 -22.23 1.11 14.04
C THR A 106 -21.51 -0.19 14.35
N SER A 107 -20.31 -0.39 13.80
CA SER A 107 -19.52 -1.61 13.90
C SER A 107 -18.05 -1.20 14.10
N PRO A 108 -17.69 -0.65 15.28
CA PRO A 108 -16.34 -0.18 15.54
C PRO A 108 -15.38 -1.38 15.49
N GLN A 109 -14.58 -1.42 14.43
CA GLN A 109 -13.47 -2.36 14.31
C GLN A 109 -12.25 -1.82 15.09
N PRO A 110 -11.31 -2.67 15.52
CA PRO A 110 -10.04 -2.18 16.05
C PRO A 110 -9.37 -1.28 15.01
N SER A 111 -8.74 -0.18 15.46
CA SER A 111 -8.00 0.70 14.55
C SER A 111 -6.86 -0.08 13.89
N THR A 112 -6.91 -0.24 12.57
CA THR A 112 -5.84 -0.88 11.80
C THR A 112 -4.63 0.05 11.66
N ALA A 113 -3.47 -0.49 11.32
CA ALA A 113 -2.25 0.31 11.12
C ALA A 113 -2.44 1.43 10.08
N VAL A 114 -3.29 1.24 9.06
CA VAL A 114 -3.63 2.27 8.05
C VAL A 114 -4.38 3.46 8.65
N GLN A 115 -5.24 3.23 9.63
CA GLN A 115 -6.09 4.27 10.24
C GLN A 115 -5.34 5.09 11.30
N GLN A 116 -4.09 4.77 11.60
CA GLN A 116 -3.30 5.56 12.53
C GLN A 116 -2.99 6.95 11.96
N PRO A 117 -3.13 8.05 12.74
CA PRO A 117 -2.91 9.41 12.23
C PRO A 117 -1.56 9.65 11.55
N ARG A 118 -0.50 8.95 11.99
CA ARG A 118 0.84 9.03 11.37
C ARG A 118 0.86 8.49 9.93
N ASN A 119 0.04 7.49 9.65
CA ASN A 119 -0.01 6.77 8.38
C ASN A 119 -1.01 7.37 7.38
N VAL A 120 -1.83 8.32 7.83
CA VAL A 120 -2.66 9.16 6.94
C VAL A 120 -1.81 10.15 6.14
N LEU A 121 -0.69 10.61 6.72
CA LEU A 121 0.21 11.54 6.05
C LEU A 121 1.17 10.77 5.13
N VAL A 122 1.23 11.17 3.86
CA VAL A 122 2.15 10.61 2.86
C VAL A 122 3.53 11.25 3.02
N ILE A 123 4.19 10.98 4.15
CA ILE A 123 5.53 11.48 4.46
C ILE A 123 6.46 10.27 4.65
N PRO A 124 7.39 10.01 3.72
CA PRO A 124 8.36 8.93 3.84
C PRO A 124 9.13 8.97 5.15
N GLY A 125 9.30 7.81 5.80
CA GLY A 125 9.99 7.67 7.09
C GLY A 125 9.20 8.15 8.32
N VAL A 126 8.05 8.81 8.15
CA VAL A 126 7.06 9.05 9.22
C VAL A 126 5.87 8.10 9.08
N ASN A 127 5.54 7.79 7.84
CA ASN A 127 4.58 6.76 7.45
C ASN A 127 5.28 5.41 7.46
N ASP A 128 4.69 4.44 8.16
CA ASP A 128 5.26 3.10 8.35
C ASP A 128 5.32 2.29 7.03
N PHE A 129 4.63 2.75 5.97
CA PHE A 129 4.50 2.04 4.70
C PHE A 129 5.34 2.65 3.57
N LEU A 130 5.95 3.82 3.79
CA LEU A 130 6.69 4.55 2.76
C LEU A 130 8.19 4.60 3.09
N PRO A 131 9.02 3.76 2.44
CA PRO A 131 10.45 3.75 2.67
C PRO A 131 11.07 5.06 2.16
N LEU A 132 12.16 5.49 2.81
CA LEU A 132 12.88 6.71 2.43
C LEU A 132 13.44 6.63 1.00
N SER A 133 13.72 5.42 0.50
CA SER A 133 14.16 5.16 -0.87
C SER A 133 13.14 5.59 -1.94
N ALA A 134 11.85 5.62 -1.61
CA ALA A 134 10.79 6.08 -2.52
C ALA A 134 10.68 7.62 -2.62
N THR A 135 11.34 8.35 -1.71
CA THR A 135 11.25 9.83 -1.60
C THR A 135 11.53 10.56 -2.91
N PRO A 136 12.56 10.23 -3.71
CA PRO A 136 12.82 10.93 -4.97
C PRO A 136 11.66 10.83 -5.95
N GLY A 137 11.04 9.65 -6.06
CA GLY A 137 9.86 9.42 -6.89
C GLY A 137 8.66 10.22 -6.42
N ILE A 138 8.39 10.21 -5.11
CA ILE A 138 7.28 10.97 -4.50
C ILE A 138 7.44 12.48 -4.72
N VAL A 139 8.64 13.02 -4.46
CA VAL A 139 8.95 14.44 -4.63
C VAL A 139 8.80 14.85 -6.10
N PHE A 140 9.27 14.02 -7.03
CA PHE A 140 9.09 14.26 -8.45
C PHE A 140 7.62 14.20 -8.87
N GLY A 141 6.87 13.18 -8.42
CA GLY A 141 5.45 13.03 -8.69
C GLY A 141 4.63 14.21 -8.16
N LEU A 142 4.98 14.72 -6.98
CA LEU A 142 4.39 15.92 -6.39
C LEU A 142 4.71 17.17 -7.22
N LEU A 143 5.97 17.36 -7.64
CA LEU A 143 6.35 18.47 -8.52
C LEU A 143 5.53 18.45 -9.81
N VAL A 144 5.49 17.31 -10.50
CA VAL A 144 4.73 17.14 -11.74
C VAL A 144 3.25 17.40 -11.49
N GLY A 145 2.68 16.81 -10.44
CA GLY A 145 1.28 16.96 -10.12
C GLY A 145 0.87 18.39 -9.83
N LEU A 146 1.65 19.12 -9.04
CA LEU A 146 1.42 20.54 -8.76
C LEU A 146 1.52 21.40 -10.03
N VAL A 147 2.55 21.18 -10.85
CA VAL A 147 2.76 21.94 -12.09
C VAL A 147 1.65 21.65 -13.11
N VAL A 148 1.23 20.40 -13.24
CA VAL A 148 0.14 19.98 -14.15
C VAL A 148 -1.21 20.52 -13.69
N HIS A 149 -1.46 20.50 -12.38
CA HIS A 149 -2.68 21.02 -11.77
C HIS A 149 -2.82 22.52 -11.99
N GLU A 150 -1.85 23.30 -11.52
CA GLU A 150 -1.85 24.76 -11.61
C GLU A 150 -1.70 25.23 -13.06
N GLY A 151 -0.89 24.52 -13.85
CA GLY A 151 -0.79 24.72 -15.29
C GLY A 151 -2.14 24.51 -16.00
N GLY A 152 -2.99 23.61 -15.50
CA GLY A 152 -4.37 23.44 -15.96
C GLY A 152 -5.24 24.65 -15.72
N HIS A 153 -5.22 25.22 -14.51
CA HIS A 153 -5.91 26.48 -14.23
C HIS A 153 -5.41 27.60 -15.14
N GLY A 154 -4.10 27.75 -15.28
CA GLY A 154 -3.50 28.77 -16.16
C GLY A 154 -3.87 28.59 -17.63
N LEU A 155 -3.86 27.37 -18.12
CA LEU A 155 -4.27 27.06 -19.49
C LEU A 155 -5.73 27.46 -19.73
N LEU A 156 -6.64 27.10 -18.82
CA LEU A 156 -8.06 27.42 -18.99
C LEU A 156 -8.36 28.90 -18.72
N CYS A 157 -7.55 29.60 -17.93
CA CYS A 157 -7.60 31.06 -17.86
C CYS A 157 -7.42 31.66 -19.27
N ARG A 158 -6.40 31.23 -20.03
CA ARG A 158 -6.18 31.71 -21.40
C ARG A 158 -7.25 31.31 -22.40
N VAL A 159 -7.83 30.12 -22.25
CA VAL A 159 -8.92 29.65 -23.10
C VAL A 159 -10.21 30.46 -22.88
N GLU A 160 -10.45 30.89 -21.65
CA GLU A 160 -11.65 31.65 -21.23
C GLU A 160 -11.41 33.16 -21.15
N ASP A 161 -10.27 33.64 -21.63
CA ASP A 161 -9.90 35.06 -21.66
C ASP A 161 -9.86 35.71 -20.25
N ILE A 162 -9.35 34.96 -19.28
CA ILE A 162 -9.02 35.38 -17.91
C ILE A 162 -7.52 35.66 -17.85
N ASP A 163 -7.15 36.86 -17.40
CA ASP A 163 -5.75 37.26 -17.29
C ASP A 163 -5.07 36.56 -16.11
N ILE A 164 -3.75 36.36 -16.21
CA ILE A 164 -2.93 35.76 -15.14
C ILE A 164 -1.98 36.83 -14.64
N GLU A 165 -2.09 37.21 -13.37
CA GLU A 165 -1.22 38.19 -12.73
C GLU A 165 0.19 37.60 -12.53
N SER A 166 0.25 36.40 -11.95
CA SER A 166 1.49 35.73 -11.53
C SER A 166 1.36 34.21 -11.65
N MET A 167 2.49 33.53 -11.88
CA MET A 167 2.56 32.07 -11.80
C MET A 167 3.96 31.61 -11.38
N GLY A 168 4.05 30.47 -10.72
CA GLY A 168 5.31 29.96 -10.22
C GLY A 168 5.23 28.67 -9.41
N ILE A 169 6.35 28.32 -8.78
CA ILE A 169 6.51 27.15 -7.90
C ILE A 169 6.98 27.64 -6.53
N ALA A 170 6.41 27.09 -5.47
CA ALA A 170 6.80 27.30 -4.08
C ALA A 170 7.57 26.07 -3.56
N MET A 171 8.77 26.31 -3.04
CA MET A 171 9.68 25.28 -2.55
C MET A 171 10.03 25.53 -1.08
N LEU A 172 10.02 24.47 -0.28
CA LEU A 172 10.68 24.42 1.01
C LEU A 172 11.99 23.65 0.83
N ALA A 173 13.12 24.38 0.82
CA ALA A 173 14.41 23.83 0.42
C ALA A 173 14.32 23.16 -0.96
N ILE A 174 14.43 21.83 -1.02
CA ILE A 174 14.33 21.03 -2.25
C ILE A 174 12.93 20.42 -2.47
N ILE A 175 12.03 20.55 -1.51
CA ILE A 175 10.70 19.94 -1.56
C ILE A 175 9.72 20.93 -2.19
N PRO A 176 9.03 20.57 -3.28
CA PRO A 176 7.94 21.38 -3.82
C PRO A 176 6.76 21.30 -2.86
N ILE A 177 6.37 22.45 -2.31
CA ILE A 177 5.23 22.53 -1.38
C ILE A 177 3.98 23.11 -2.05
N GLY A 178 4.13 23.68 -3.26
CA GLY A 178 3.03 24.18 -4.05
C GLY A 178 3.48 24.65 -5.43
N ALA A 179 2.56 24.71 -6.35
CA ALA A 179 2.66 25.61 -7.50
C ALA A 179 1.51 26.63 -7.38
N PHE A 180 1.55 27.70 -8.16
CA PHE A 180 0.46 28.66 -8.16
C PHE A 180 0.27 29.29 -9.53
N VAL A 181 -0.98 29.49 -9.89
CA VAL A 181 -1.42 30.41 -10.93
C VAL A 181 -2.43 31.37 -10.32
N GLU A 182 -2.12 32.66 -10.36
CA GLU A 182 -2.98 33.71 -9.81
C GLU A 182 -3.78 34.39 -10.93
N PRO A 183 -5.09 34.07 -11.08
CA PRO A 183 -5.94 34.74 -12.04
C PRO A 183 -6.26 36.16 -11.58
N ASP A 184 -6.31 37.09 -12.52
CA ASP A 184 -6.71 38.48 -12.27
C ASP A 184 -8.16 38.54 -11.79
N GLN A 185 -8.39 39.27 -10.69
CA GLN A 185 -9.69 39.26 -10.01
C GLN A 185 -10.80 39.93 -10.81
N GLU A 186 -10.48 40.93 -11.64
CA GLU A 186 -11.47 41.68 -12.40
C GLU A 186 -11.94 40.86 -13.62
N SER A 187 -10.99 40.34 -14.40
CA SER A 187 -11.25 39.46 -15.53
C SER A 187 -11.94 38.15 -15.10
N SER A 188 -11.54 37.57 -13.97
CA SER A 188 -12.18 36.37 -13.41
C SER A 188 -13.66 36.61 -13.06
N LYS A 189 -14.00 37.77 -12.44
CA LYS A 189 -15.40 38.14 -12.13
C LYS A 189 -16.23 38.39 -13.39
N ASN A 190 -15.60 38.91 -14.44
CA ASN A 190 -16.24 39.20 -15.72
C ASN A 190 -16.44 37.95 -16.59
N ALA A 191 -15.66 36.89 -16.34
CA ALA A 191 -15.79 35.64 -17.05
C ALA A 191 -17.16 34.98 -16.84
N SER A 192 -17.63 34.24 -17.85
CA SER A 192 -18.87 33.49 -17.73
C SER A 192 -18.78 32.45 -16.63
N ARG A 193 -19.90 32.14 -15.96
CA ARG A 193 -19.94 31.09 -14.91
C ARG A 193 -19.39 29.75 -15.41
N GLY A 194 -19.71 29.37 -16.64
CA GLY A 194 -19.17 28.15 -17.24
C GLY A 194 -17.67 28.22 -17.53
N GLY A 195 -17.14 29.40 -17.83
CA GLY A 195 -15.69 29.63 -17.95
C GLY A 195 -14.97 29.47 -16.62
N GLN A 196 -15.53 30.04 -15.54
CA GLN A 196 -15.01 29.84 -14.18
C GLN A 196 -15.06 28.37 -13.76
N THR A 197 -16.18 27.67 -13.99
CA THR A 197 -16.29 26.24 -13.67
C THR A 197 -15.29 25.39 -14.45
N ARG A 198 -15.06 25.68 -15.74
CA ARG A 198 -14.02 25.00 -16.54
C ARG A 198 -12.62 25.27 -16.01
N MET A 199 -12.33 26.50 -15.58
CA MET A 199 -11.06 26.87 -14.96
C MET A 199 -10.81 26.06 -13.68
N PHE A 200 -11.77 26.00 -12.75
CA PHE A 200 -11.62 25.21 -11.51
C PHE A 200 -11.54 23.70 -11.78
N ALA A 201 -12.28 23.17 -12.76
CA ALA A 201 -12.18 21.75 -13.09
C ALA A 201 -10.87 21.37 -13.81
N ALA A 202 -10.15 22.33 -14.39
CA ALA A 202 -9.00 22.08 -15.24
C ALA A 202 -7.84 21.36 -14.50
N GLY A 203 -7.56 21.77 -13.26
CA GLY A 203 -6.50 21.17 -12.45
C GLY A 203 -6.75 19.68 -12.25
N VAL A 204 -7.90 19.35 -11.63
CA VAL A 204 -8.38 17.97 -11.43
C VAL A 204 -8.35 17.15 -12.72
N THR A 205 -8.86 17.71 -13.81
CA THR A 205 -8.92 16.99 -15.12
C THR A 205 -7.53 16.64 -15.62
N ASN A 206 -6.58 17.57 -15.50
CA ASN A 206 -5.23 17.37 -15.97
C ASN A 206 -4.46 16.37 -15.08
N ASN A 207 -4.70 16.34 -13.77
CA ASN A 207 -4.16 15.31 -12.88
C ASN A 207 -4.62 13.91 -13.32
N PHE A 208 -5.92 13.71 -13.57
CA PHE A 208 -6.40 12.41 -14.06
C PHE A 208 -5.85 12.06 -15.45
N ALA A 209 -5.67 13.04 -16.35
CA ALA A 209 -5.04 12.80 -17.64
C ALA A 209 -3.59 12.32 -17.52
N ILE A 210 -2.78 13.00 -16.71
CA ILE A 210 -1.38 12.61 -16.56
C ILE A 210 -1.28 11.24 -15.89
N THR A 211 -2.13 10.94 -14.92
CA THR A 211 -2.29 9.58 -14.36
C THR A 211 -2.51 8.54 -15.44
N ILE A 212 -3.47 8.74 -16.34
CA ILE A 212 -3.75 7.78 -17.42
C ILE A 212 -2.52 7.59 -18.30
N VAL A 213 -1.83 8.68 -18.66
CA VAL A 213 -0.65 8.62 -19.52
C VAL A 213 0.51 7.88 -18.84
N VAL A 214 0.83 8.22 -17.58
CA VAL A 214 1.98 7.61 -16.89
C VAL A 214 1.73 6.15 -16.54
N PHE A 215 0.50 5.77 -16.18
CA PHE A 215 0.17 4.36 -15.97
C PHE A 215 0.10 3.58 -17.28
N ALA A 216 -0.31 4.18 -18.40
CA ALA A 216 -0.21 3.53 -19.71
C ALA A 216 1.25 3.25 -20.11
N LEU A 217 2.15 4.18 -19.80
CA LEU A 217 3.59 3.96 -20.01
C LEU A 217 4.17 2.93 -19.03
N LEU A 218 3.75 2.98 -17.77
CA LEU A 218 4.19 2.04 -16.74
C LEU A 218 3.75 0.61 -17.09
N PHE A 219 2.45 0.38 -17.28
CA PHE A 219 1.91 -0.96 -17.51
C PHE A 219 2.25 -1.53 -18.89
N GLY A 220 2.49 -0.67 -19.88
CA GLY A 220 2.84 -1.09 -21.23
C GLY A 220 4.34 -1.36 -21.37
N PRO A 221 5.10 -0.43 -21.97
CA PRO A 221 6.48 -0.69 -22.33
C PRO A 221 7.43 -0.88 -21.14
N ILE A 222 7.15 -0.28 -19.98
CA ILE A 222 8.09 -0.34 -18.84
C ILE A 222 7.95 -1.64 -18.07
N ALA A 223 6.74 -1.98 -17.57
CA ALA A 223 6.50 -3.22 -16.86
C ALA A 223 6.75 -4.45 -17.75
N GLY A 224 6.39 -4.38 -19.04
CA GLY A 224 6.67 -5.46 -19.99
C GLY A 224 8.15 -5.66 -20.32
N ALA A 225 9.04 -4.77 -19.86
CA ALA A 225 10.49 -4.94 -19.97
C ALA A 225 11.14 -5.40 -18.66
N ILE A 226 10.39 -5.53 -17.58
CA ILE A 226 10.87 -6.00 -16.28
C ILE A 226 10.46 -7.46 -16.12
N ALA A 227 11.37 -8.30 -15.64
CA ALA A 227 11.13 -9.69 -15.25
C ALA A 227 11.56 -9.89 -13.79
N VAL A 228 11.07 -10.97 -13.16
CA VAL A 228 11.62 -11.43 -11.89
C VAL A 228 13.01 -12.01 -12.17
N ALA A 229 14.01 -11.58 -11.41
CA ALA A 229 15.36 -12.11 -11.52
C ALA A 229 15.41 -13.53 -10.91
N PRO A 230 16.21 -14.46 -11.48
CA PRO A 230 16.35 -15.81 -10.92
C PRO A 230 16.85 -15.77 -9.47
N GLY A 231 16.26 -16.62 -8.63
CA GLY A 231 16.58 -16.75 -7.22
C GLY A 231 15.37 -16.55 -6.31
N ALA A 232 15.60 -16.73 -5.01
CA ALA A 232 14.58 -16.49 -3.99
C ALA A 232 14.73 -15.09 -3.39
N ALA A 233 13.64 -14.31 -3.43
CA ALA A 233 13.64 -12.93 -2.97
C ALA A 233 13.37 -12.85 -1.47
N VAL A 234 14.31 -12.33 -0.68
CA VAL A 234 14.16 -12.21 0.78
C VAL A 234 13.40 -10.93 1.12
N GLY A 235 12.12 -11.05 1.47
CA GLY A 235 11.27 -9.92 1.85
C GLY A 235 11.35 -9.55 3.33
N GLY A 236 11.55 -10.55 4.18
CA GLY A 236 11.68 -10.42 5.63
C GLY A 236 12.62 -11.48 6.19
N VAL A 237 13.19 -11.18 7.36
CA VAL A 237 14.05 -12.10 8.10
C VAL A 237 13.63 -12.04 9.55
N GLU A 238 13.29 -13.19 10.12
CA GLU A 238 12.91 -13.25 11.53
C GLU A 238 14.09 -12.92 12.44
N PRO A 239 13.90 -12.11 13.50
CA PRO A 239 14.92 -11.87 14.50
C PRO A 239 15.45 -13.18 15.09
N ASP A 240 16.75 -13.22 15.38
CA ASP A 240 17.45 -14.36 16.00
C ASP A 240 17.43 -15.69 15.19
N SER A 241 16.91 -15.67 13.96
CA SER A 241 16.91 -16.81 13.04
C SER A 241 18.31 -17.17 12.48
N PRO A 242 18.49 -18.38 11.91
CA PRO A 242 19.71 -18.74 11.18
C PRO A 242 20.10 -17.72 10.11
N ALA A 243 19.13 -17.24 9.33
CA ALA A 243 19.36 -16.22 8.32
C ALA A 243 19.87 -14.91 8.94
N ALA A 244 19.25 -14.45 10.04
CA ALA A 244 19.71 -13.25 10.74
C ALA A 244 21.14 -13.41 11.31
N GLN A 245 21.46 -14.59 11.86
CA GLN A 245 22.79 -14.89 12.38
C GLN A 245 23.86 -14.94 11.27
N ALA A 246 23.46 -15.32 10.06
CA ALA A 246 24.29 -15.34 8.86
C ALA A 246 24.34 -13.98 8.12
N ASP A 247 23.78 -12.92 8.70
CA ASP A 247 23.76 -11.57 8.13
C ASP A 247 23.03 -11.53 6.77
N ILE A 248 21.95 -12.31 6.63
CA ILE A 248 21.00 -12.20 5.51
C ILE A 248 20.01 -11.10 5.86
N GLU A 249 19.83 -10.14 4.95
CA GLU A 249 18.98 -8.97 5.18
C GLU A 249 17.80 -8.93 4.20
N PRO A 250 16.67 -8.29 4.56
CA PRO A 250 15.61 -7.98 3.60
C PRO A 250 16.15 -7.19 2.39
N GLY A 251 15.84 -7.65 1.19
CA GLY A 251 16.40 -7.10 -0.06
C GLY A 251 17.45 -8.00 -0.73
N ASP A 252 17.99 -8.99 0.00
CA ASP A 252 18.90 -10.00 -0.52
C ASP A 252 18.16 -10.98 -1.46
N ARG A 253 18.87 -11.49 -2.48
CA ARG A 253 18.39 -12.55 -3.38
C ARG A 253 19.27 -13.79 -3.21
N ILE A 254 18.66 -14.90 -2.81
CA ILE A 254 19.36 -16.19 -2.72
C ILE A 254 19.47 -16.81 -4.11
N THR A 255 20.69 -16.96 -4.61
CA THR A 255 20.98 -17.40 -5.99
C THR A 255 21.45 -18.84 -6.06
N ALA A 256 21.95 -19.43 -4.97
CA ALA A 256 22.29 -20.84 -4.89
C ALA A 256 22.25 -21.37 -3.46
N VAL A 257 21.98 -22.68 -3.32
CA VAL A 257 22.08 -23.40 -2.05
C VAL A 257 22.89 -24.67 -2.28
N GLY A 258 23.92 -24.92 -1.46
CA GLY A 258 24.81 -26.07 -1.62
C GLY A 258 25.60 -26.08 -2.94
N GLY A 259 25.72 -24.91 -3.60
CA GLY A 259 26.31 -24.76 -4.94
C GLY A 259 25.37 -25.07 -6.10
N GLU A 260 24.10 -25.39 -5.83
CA GLU A 260 23.07 -25.61 -6.84
C GLU A 260 22.22 -24.34 -7.04
N PRO A 261 22.02 -23.84 -8.28
CA PRO A 261 21.40 -22.52 -8.54
C PRO A 261 19.91 -22.48 -8.23
N VAL A 262 19.44 -21.52 -7.44
CA VAL A 262 18.01 -21.34 -7.14
C VAL A 262 17.37 -20.47 -8.23
N GLU A 263 16.27 -20.94 -8.82
CA GLU A 263 15.59 -20.25 -9.92
C GLU A 263 14.39 -19.41 -9.45
N SER A 264 13.74 -19.79 -8.34
CA SER A 264 12.54 -19.11 -7.82
C SER A 264 12.37 -19.29 -6.31
N ASN A 265 11.38 -18.61 -5.73
CA ASN A 265 10.97 -18.81 -4.34
C ASN A 265 10.57 -20.27 -4.06
N ASP A 266 9.83 -20.91 -4.97
CA ASP A 266 9.36 -22.30 -4.81
C ASP A 266 10.52 -23.30 -4.86
N ASP A 267 11.51 -23.03 -5.71
CA ASP A 267 12.72 -23.88 -5.86
C ASP A 267 13.61 -23.83 -4.61
N LEU A 268 13.59 -22.75 -3.82
CA LEU A 268 14.44 -22.61 -2.64
C LEU A 268 14.24 -23.75 -1.64
N ALA A 269 12.99 -24.07 -1.32
CA ALA A 269 12.66 -25.12 -0.35
C ALA A 269 13.19 -26.48 -0.82
N GLU A 270 13.00 -26.81 -2.10
CA GLU A 270 13.51 -28.03 -2.71
C GLU A 270 15.05 -28.11 -2.64
N ARG A 271 15.76 -26.99 -2.87
CA ARG A 271 17.24 -26.96 -2.77
C ARG A 271 17.75 -27.11 -1.34
N ILE A 272 17.07 -26.49 -0.39
CA ILE A 272 17.41 -26.63 1.03
C ILE A 272 17.25 -28.10 1.47
N GLU A 273 16.16 -28.75 1.07
CA GLU A 273 15.90 -30.16 1.39
C GLU A 273 16.90 -31.10 0.72
N ALA A 274 17.21 -30.88 -0.56
CA ALA A 274 18.11 -31.73 -1.34
C ALA A 274 19.54 -31.78 -0.80
N THR A 275 19.97 -30.77 -0.04
CA THR A 275 21.31 -30.73 0.57
C THR A 275 21.47 -31.79 1.66
N GLY A 276 20.44 -31.97 2.51
CA GLY A 276 20.43 -32.98 3.59
C GLY A 276 21.39 -32.72 4.77
N ASP A 277 22.16 -31.63 4.75
CA ASP A 277 23.13 -31.25 5.78
C ASP A 277 22.59 -30.14 6.71
N ASP A 278 22.80 -30.23 8.02
CA ASP A 278 22.32 -29.22 8.98
C ASP A 278 22.88 -27.81 8.70
N ALA A 279 24.15 -27.72 8.31
CA ALA A 279 24.78 -26.47 7.86
C ALA A 279 24.79 -26.42 6.34
N ILE A 280 24.21 -25.36 5.76
CA ILE A 280 24.13 -25.18 4.31
C ILE A 280 24.88 -23.93 3.84
N ALA A 281 25.56 -24.05 2.69
CA ALA A 281 26.13 -22.91 1.99
C ALA A 281 25.05 -22.18 1.19
N VAL A 282 24.79 -20.92 1.50
CA VAL A 282 23.81 -20.06 0.82
C VAL A 282 24.55 -18.96 0.07
N GLU A 283 24.37 -18.91 -1.25
CA GLU A 283 24.88 -17.84 -2.10
C GLU A 283 23.84 -16.72 -2.21
N ILE A 284 24.30 -15.49 -2.01
CA ILE A 284 23.50 -14.27 -1.95
C ILE A 284 24.03 -13.30 -3.00
N ASP A 285 23.12 -12.83 -3.85
CA ASP A 285 23.33 -11.84 -4.90
C ASP A 285 24.43 -12.18 -5.92
N GLU A 286 24.85 -13.45 -6.02
CA GLU A 286 26.06 -13.89 -6.73
C GLU A 286 27.37 -13.21 -6.24
N GLU A 287 27.32 -12.53 -5.09
CA GLU A 287 28.43 -11.75 -4.55
C GLU A 287 29.13 -12.44 -3.38
N ARG A 288 28.36 -13.09 -2.51
CA ARG A 288 28.87 -13.71 -1.28
C ARG A 288 28.19 -15.05 -1.00
N THR A 289 28.92 -15.93 -0.33
CA THR A 289 28.39 -17.19 0.21
C THR A 289 28.54 -17.17 1.72
N VAL A 290 27.48 -17.52 2.44
CA VAL A 290 27.44 -17.66 3.89
C VAL A 290 27.07 -19.09 4.27
N GLU A 291 27.59 -19.57 5.38
CA GLU A 291 27.17 -20.85 5.96
C GLU A 291 26.03 -20.56 6.94
N VAL A 292 24.94 -21.31 6.84
CA VAL A 292 23.75 -21.15 7.66
C VAL A 292 23.39 -22.46 8.33
N ASP A 293 23.36 -22.47 9.67
CA ASP A 293 22.93 -23.62 10.47
C ASP A 293 21.40 -23.67 10.51
N ARG A 294 20.78 -24.60 9.78
CA ARG A 294 19.32 -24.71 9.66
C ARG A 294 18.67 -24.98 11.00
N SER A 295 17.55 -24.32 11.25
CA SER A 295 16.65 -24.64 12.35
C SER A 295 15.22 -24.31 11.96
N LEU A 296 14.28 -25.15 12.40
CA LEU A 296 12.88 -24.95 12.06
C LEU A 296 12.30 -23.83 12.93
N ILE A 297 12.03 -22.67 12.32
CA ILE A 297 11.50 -21.50 13.03
C ILE A 297 10.12 -21.16 12.51
N VAL A 298 9.22 -20.78 13.42
CA VAL A 298 7.93 -20.17 13.06
C VAL A 298 8.19 -18.76 12.52
N SER A 299 8.13 -18.61 11.20
CA SER A 299 8.37 -17.33 10.52
C SER A 299 7.17 -16.39 10.55
N ALA A 300 5.96 -16.95 10.59
CA ALA A 300 4.75 -16.18 10.77
C ALA A 300 3.69 -17.07 11.41
N SER A 301 2.90 -16.54 12.33
CA SER A 301 1.77 -17.23 12.93
C SER A 301 0.58 -16.29 13.08
N VAL A 302 -0.61 -16.83 12.86
CA VAL A 302 -1.82 -16.18 13.35
C VAL A 302 -1.77 -16.27 14.86
N GLN A 303 -1.60 -15.12 15.54
CA GLN A 303 -1.64 -15.07 17.01
C GLN A 303 -3.02 -15.54 17.48
N THR A 304 -3.06 -16.79 17.94
CA THR A 304 -4.26 -17.44 18.44
C THR A 304 -3.96 -18.27 19.67
N ASP A 305 -4.90 -18.24 20.61
CA ASP A 305 -4.88 -19.12 21.79
C ASP A 305 -5.08 -20.60 21.38
N ALA A 306 -5.52 -20.88 20.13
CA ALA A 306 -5.86 -22.22 19.67
C ALA A 306 -4.67 -23.17 19.47
N VAL A 307 -3.47 -22.63 19.16
CA VAL A 307 -2.30 -23.43 18.76
C VAL A 307 -1.07 -23.13 19.62
N GLY A 308 -0.98 -21.93 20.22
CA GLY A 308 0.11 -21.59 21.15
C GLY A 308 1.50 -21.55 20.49
N LEU A 309 1.55 -21.24 19.19
CA LEU A 309 2.78 -20.99 18.43
C LEU A 309 2.94 -19.49 18.19
N GLU A 310 4.10 -18.96 18.53
CA GLU A 310 4.47 -17.55 18.41
C GLU A 310 5.54 -17.37 17.33
N ASN A 311 5.55 -16.20 16.67
CA ASN A 311 6.63 -15.84 15.75
C ASN A 311 7.98 -15.91 16.46
N GLY A 312 8.96 -16.55 15.81
CA GLY A 312 10.30 -16.76 16.35
C GLY A 312 10.46 -18.02 17.20
N ASP A 313 9.38 -18.78 17.47
CA ASP A 313 9.50 -20.09 18.12
C ASP A 313 10.39 -21.01 17.28
N VAL A 314 11.44 -21.56 17.91
CA VAL A 314 12.33 -22.55 17.28
C VAL A 314 11.87 -23.95 17.69
N ILE A 315 11.39 -24.72 16.72
CA ILE A 315 10.92 -26.09 16.93
C ILE A 315 12.12 -27.03 16.81
N LEU A 316 12.45 -27.70 17.92
CA LEU A 316 13.59 -28.62 18.01
C LEU A 316 13.19 -30.06 17.73
N ALA A 317 11.95 -30.45 18.10
CA ALA A 317 11.46 -31.81 17.93
C ALA A 317 9.94 -31.90 17.90
N VAL A 318 9.43 -32.94 17.22
CA VAL A 318 8.02 -33.36 17.19
C VAL A 318 7.92 -34.77 17.76
N ASP A 319 7.15 -34.95 18.83
CA ASP A 319 7.00 -36.23 19.55
C ASP A 319 8.35 -36.87 19.95
N GLY A 320 9.36 -36.02 20.21
CA GLY A 320 10.73 -36.43 20.55
C GLY A 320 11.61 -36.80 19.36
N THR A 321 11.12 -36.66 18.13
CA THR A 321 11.91 -36.75 16.88
C THR A 321 12.45 -35.38 16.55
N GLU A 322 13.78 -35.23 16.47
CA GLU A 322 14.41 -33.95 16.10
C GLU A 322 14.03 -33.55 14.67
N VAL A 323 13.77 -32.25 14.47
CA VAL A 323 13.37 -31.68 13.16
C VAL A 323 14.11 -30.37 12.92
N ALA A 324 14.51 -30.13 11.68
CA ALA A 324 15.15 -28.90 11.23
C ALA A 324 14.47 -28.30 9.98
N THR A 325 13.58 -29.05 9.34
CA THR A 325 12.84 -28.65 8.14
C THR A 325 11.34 -28.92 8.26
N GLU A 326 10.54 -28.27 7.41
CA GLU A 326 9.09 -28.51 7.35
C GLU A 326 8.78 -29.94 6.90
N ALA A 327 9.54 -30.50 5.95
CA ALA A 327 9.37 -31.90 5.53
C ALA A 327 9.61 -32.89 6.68
N GLU A 328 10.68 -32.71 7.46
CA GLU A 328 10.95 -33.53 8.65
C GLU A 328 9.86 -33.35 9.72
N PHE A 329 9.34 -32.13 9.88
CA PHE A 329 8.19 -31.86 10.75
C PHE A 329 6.98 -32.67 10.31
N LEU A 330 6.60 -32.59 9.03
CA LEU A 330 5.44 -33.29 8.48
C LEU A 330 5.60 -34.81 8.53
N GLU A 331 6.82 -35.31 8.28
CA GLU A 331 7.14 -36.74 8.41
C GLU A 331 7.01 -37.21 9.87
N ALA A 332 7.51 -36.43 10.83
CA ALA A 332 7.42 -36.73 12.25
C ALA A 332 5.98 -36.69 12.77
N VAL A 333 5.15 -35.78 12.26
CA VAL A 333 3.70 -35.74 12.55
C VAL A 333 2.99 -36.99 12.01
N GLY A 334 3.27 -37.38 10.77
CA GLY A 334 2.62 -38.51 10.10
C GLY A 334 1.09 -38.42 10.15
N GLU A 335 0.44 -39.45 10.70
CA GLU A 335 -1.03 -39.55 10.82
C GLU A 335 -1.60 -38.98 12.13
N SER A 336 -0.75 -38.48 13.02
CA SER A 336 -1.17 -37.91 14.30
C SER A 336 -1.95 -36.61 14.09
N GLU A 337 -3.08 -36.44 14.79
CA GLU A 337 -3.87 -35.19 14.76
C GLU A 337 -3.32 -34.14 15.72
N THR A 338 -2.65 -34.59 16.79
CA THR A 338 -2.00 -33.75 17.81
C THR A 338 -0.60 -34.30 18.08
N VAL A 339 0.36 -33.41 18.30
CA VAL A 339 1.76 -33.76 18.61
C VAL A 339 2.28 -32.91 19.77
N THR A 340 3.30 -33.41 20.46
CA THR A 340 4.06 -32.64 21.44
C THR A 340 5.28 -32.01 20.75
N LEU A 341 5.28 -30.70 20.61
CA LEU A 341 6.41 -29.92 20.12
C LEU A 341 7.38 -29.63 21.25
N THR A 342 8.68 -29.76 20.99
CA THR A 342 9.74 -29.23 21.84
C THR A 342 10.21 -27.91 21.26
N VAL A 343 9.93 -26.80 21.94
CA VAL A 343 10.24 -25.44 21.50
C VAL A 343 11.39 -24.86 22.31
N ALA A 344 12.32 -24.16 21.67
CA ALA A 344 13.41 -23.46 22.34
C ALA A 344 12.89 -22.19 23.04
N THR A 345 13.42 -21.91 24.23
CA THR A 345 13.09 -20.69 25.01
C THR A 345 14.37 -20.11 25.61
N ASP A 346 14.35 -18.85 26.03
CA ASP A 346 15.48 -18.17 26.70
C ASP A 346 16.07 -18.93 27.91
N GLY A 347 15.29 -19.86 28.51
CA GLY A 347 15.65 -20.64 29.69
C GLY A 347 15.90 -22.13 29.46
N GLY A 348 15.80 -22.63 28.23
CA GLY A 348 15.91 -24.06 27.91
C GLY A 348 14.91 -24.49 26.84
N THR A 349 14.13 -25.53 27.11
CA THR A 349 13.09 -26.02 26.20
C THR A 349 11.76 -26.14 26.91
N GLU A 350 10.68 -25.92 26.17
CA GLU A 350 9.30 -26.10 26.61
C GLU A 350 8.61 -27.12 25.71
N ASN A 351 7.73 -27.95 26.29
CA ASN A 351 6.90 -28.86 25.53
C ASN A 351 5.49 -28.28 25.38
N ARG A 352 4.97 -28.25 24.15
CA ARG A 352 3.60 -27.77 23.84
C ARG A 352 2.84 -28.83 23.05
N ASP A 353 1.66 -29.19 23.52
CA ASP A 353 0.77 -30.10 22.80
C ASP A 353 -0.09 -29.27 21.83
N VAL A 354 0.04 -29.53 20.53
CA VAL A 354 -0.65 -28.75 19.50
C VAL A 354 -1.41 -29.65 18.54
N PRO A 355 -2.62 -29.27 18.11
CA PRO A 355 -3.24 -29.88 16.94
C PRO A 355 -2.48 -29.44 15.69
N VAL A 356 -2.31 -30.36 14.75
CA VAL A 356 -1.62 -30.11 13.48
C VAL A 356 -2.63 -30.17 12.35
N GLY A 357 -2.87 -29.09 11.60
CA GLY A 357 -3.76 -29.14 10.46
C GLY A 357 -3.98 -27.80 9.78
N GLY A 358 -5.00 -27.69 8.93
CA GLY A 358 -5.37 -26.41 8.32
C GLY A 358 -6.14 -25.55 9.34
N LEU A 359 -5.57 -24.41 9.76
CA LEU A 359 -6.28 -23.45 10.61
C LEU A 359 -7.27 -22.66 9.76
N VAL A 360 -8.53 -22.63 10.18
CA VAL A 360 -9.59 -21.91 9.49
C VAL A 360 -10.42 -21.07 10.46
N GLN A 361 -10.91 -19.93 9.99
CA GLN A 361 -11.96 -19.15 10.65
C GLN A 361 -13.32 -19.44 10.00
N ILE A 362 -14.29 -19.86 10.81
CA ILE A 362 -15.62 -20.26 10.31
C ILE A 362 -16.38 -19.02 9.82
N ALA A 363 -16.85 -19.02 8.57
CA ALA A 363 -17.60 -17.90 8.01
C ALA A 363 -19.05 -17.86 8.56
N GLU A 364 -19.61 -16.66 8.76
CA GLU A 364 -20.93 -16.48 9.41
C GLU A 364 -22.08 -17.23 8.71
N ASP A 365 -22.11 -17.21 7.38
CA ASP A 365 -23.19 -17.81 6.58
C ASP A 365 -22.75 -19.07 5.81
N GLY A 366 -21.58 -19.62 6.12
CA GLY A 366 -20.98 -20.75 5.41
C GLY A 366 -21.65 -22.11 5.67
N PRO A 367 -21.56 -23.09 4.74
CA PRO A 367 -22.08 -24.44 4.97
C PRO A 367 -21.62 -25.10 6.28
N LEU A 368 -20.36 -24.91 6.69
CA LEU A 368 -19.82 -25.39 7.97
C LEU A 368 -20.54 -24.80 9.18
N ALA A 369 -20.85 -23.50 9.16
CA ALA A 369 -21.64 -22.86 10.22
C ALA A 369 -23.08 -23.39 10.26
N GLN A 370 -23.68 -23.66 9.09
CA GLN A 370 -25.02 -24.24 8.99
C GLN A 370 -25.09 -25.67 9.54
N SER A 371 -23.97 -26.41 9.51
CA SER A 371 -23.81 -27.73 10.13
C SER A 371 -23.61 -27.68 11.66
N GLY A 372 -23.61 -26.49 12.26
CA GLY A 372 -23.55 -26.31 13.72
C GLY A 372 -22.18 -25.93 14.26
N ALA A 373 -21.20 -25.64 13.40
CA ALA A 373 -19.94 -25.05 13.81
C ALA A 373 -20.14 -23.58 14.22
N PRO A 374 -19.50 -23.10 15.30
CA PRO A 374 -19.70 -21.72 15.77
C PRO A 374 -19.05 -20.71 14.82
N ALA A 375 -19.87 -19.88 14.19
CA ALA A 375 -19.43 -18.81 13.30
C ALA A 375 -18.45 -17.83 13.97
N GLY A 376 -17.42 -17.42 13.24
CA GLY A 376 -16.39 -16.48 13.71
C GLY A 376 -15.27 -17.12 14.53
N GLU A 377 -15.50 -18.32 15.09
CA GLU A 377 -14.50 -19.08 15.83
C GLU A 377 -13.47 -19.73 14.90
N GLN A 378 -12.32 -20.08 15.47
CA GLN A 378 -11.24 -20.76 14.77
C GLN A 378 -11.27 -22.27 15.01
N LEU A 379 -10.96 -23.02 13.96
CA LEU A 379 -10.95 -24.49 13.95
C LEU A 379 -9.66 -24.95 13.27
N VAL A 380 -8.92 -25.86 13.91
CA VAL A 380 -7.81 -26.56 13.25
C VAL A 380 -8.35 -27.84 12.64
N ILE A 381 -8.53 -27.87 11.32
CA ILE A 381 -9.01 -29.04 10.58
C ILE A 381 -7.87 -30.03 10.41
N THR A 382 -7.96 -31.16 11.10
CA THR A 382 -6.93 -32.21 11.07
C THR A 382 -7.28 -33.31 10.08
N ARG A 383 -8.57 -33.52 9.77
CA ARG A 383 -9.02 -34.45 8.74
C ARG A 383 -10.17 -33.90 7.91
N PHE A 384 -10.16 -34.29 6.63
CA PHE A 384 -11.22 -34.02 5.67
C PHE A 384 -11.63 -35.32 4.99
N ASP A 385 -12.89 -35.73 5.17
CA ASP A 385 -13.45 -37.02 4.74
C ASP A 385 -12.61 -38.23 5.22
N GLY A 386 -12.12 -38.15 6.46
CA GLY A 386 -11.27 -39.17 7.07
C GLY A 386 -9.79 -39.12 6.65
N ASP A 387 -9.44 -38.42 5.58
CA ASP A 387 -8.06 -38.23 5.14
C ASP A 387 -7.35 -37.15 5.95
N ARG A 388 -6.05 -37.33 6.20
CA ARG A 388 -5.23 -36.40 6.98
C ARG A 388 -4.94 -35.12 6.19
N THR A 389 -5.10 -33.97 6.84
CA THR A 389 -4.77 -32.64 6.31
C THR A 389 -3.82 -31.92 7.28
N PRO A 390 -2.49 -32.15 7.19
CA PRO A 390 -1.53 -31.62 8.16
C PRO A 390 -1.20 -30.13 7.97
N SER A 391 -1.56 -29.54 6.83
CA SER A 391 -1.36 -28.12 6.50
C SER A 391 -2.59 -27.55 5.77
N ASP A 392 -2.62 -26.24 5.61
CA ASP A 392 -3.62 -25.57 4.78
C ASP A 392 -3.53 -25.99 3.30
N GLY A 393 -2.31 -26.15 2.76
CA GLY A 393 -2.08 -26.64 1.39
C GLY A 393 -2.69 -28.03 1.18
N ALA A 394 -2.42 -28.95 2.10
CA ALA A 394 -3.01 -30.29 2.04
C ALA A 394 -4.53 -30.27 2.15
N LEU A 395 -5.11 -29.37 2.95
CA LEU A 395 -6.56 -29.18 3.02
C LEU A 395 -7.13 -28.63 1.70
N ASN A 396 -6.48 -27.64 1.11
CA ASN A 396 -6.90 -27.02 -0.14
C ASN A 396 -6.84 -28.01 -1.32
N ASP A 397 -5.79 -28.83 -1.40
CA ASP A 397 -5.66 -29.89 -2.41
C ASP A 397 -6.83 -30.87 -2.33
N ARG A 398 -7.22 -31.28 -1.11
CA ARG A 398 -8.38 -32.16 -0.90
C ARG A 398 -9.67 -31.50 -1.34
N LEU A 399 -9.88 -30.25 -0.94
CA LEU A 399 -11.07 -29.49 -1.34
C LEU A 399 -11.17 -29.35 -2.85
N GLY A 400 -10.07 -29.16 -3.56
CA GLY A 400 -10.07 -29.02 -5.02
C GLY A 400 -10.51 -30.28 -5.78
N THR A 401 -10.53 -31.44 -5.11
CA THR A 401 -11.03 -32.69 -5.69
C THR A 401 -12.52 -32.95 -5.46
N THR A 402 -13.22 -32.08 -4.73
CA THR A 402 -14.64 -32.22 -4.40
C THR A 402 -15.58 -31.53 -5.39
N ASP A 403 -16.87 -31.89 -5.38
CA ASP A 403 -17.91 -31.24 -6.17
C ASP A 403 -18.97 -30.54 -5.28
N PRO A 404 -19.65 -29.50 -5.81
CA PRO A 404 -20.80 -28.89 -5.14
C PRO A 404 -21.89 -29.90 -4.80
N GLY A 405 -22.35 -29.89 -3.55
CA GLY A 405 -23.38 -30.79 -3.03
C GLY A 405 -22.88 -32.11 -2.46
N ASP A 406 -21.56 -32.38 -2.49
CA ASP A 406 -20.99 -33.53 -1.79
C ASP A 406 -21.21 -33.40 -0.27
N GLU A 407 -21.44 -34.54 0.40
CA GLU A 407 -21.46 -34.62 1.86
C GLU A 407 -20.09 -35.07 2.35
N VAL A 408 -19.42 -34.24 3.13
CA VAL A 408 -18.08 -34.50 3.66
C VAL A 408 -18.06 -34.38 5.17
N THR A 409 -17.24 -35.19 5.83
CA THR A 409 -17.01 -35.08 7.28
C THR A 409 -15.74 -34.27 7.54
N ILE A 410 -15.86 -33.22 8.34
CA ILE A 410 -14.75 -32.37 8.77
C ILE A 410 -14.46 -32.67 10.23
N THR A 411 -13.21 -33.04 10.52
CA THR A 411 -12.76 -33.33 11.88
C THR A 411 -11.61 -32.40 12.24
N GLY A 412 -11.66 -31.85 13.46
CA GLY A 412 -10.67 -30.89 13.90
C GLY A 412 -10.73 -30.58 15.38
N TYR A 413 -10.02 -29.54 15.79
CA TYR A 413 -9.95 -29.08 17.18
C TYR A 413 -10.43 -27.64 17.29
N LEU A 414 -11.39 -27.41 18.19
CA LEU A 414 -11.94 -26.11 18.54
C LEU A 414 -11.76 -25.92 20.05
N ASP A 415 -11.05 -24.88 20.47
CA ASP A 415 -10.67 -24.64 21.87
C ASP A 415 -10.03 -25.86 22.58
N GLY A 416 -9.24 -26.64 21.83
CA GLY A 416 -8.59 -27.86 22.31
C GLY A 416 -9.50 -29.08 22.42
N GLU A 417 -10.80 -28.95 22.12
CA GLU A 417 -11.74 -30.07 22.06
C GLU A 417 -11.86 -30.62 20.63
N ARG A 418 -11.77 -31.94 20.48
CA ARG A 418 -11.94 -32.60 19.18
C ARG A 418 -13.42 -32.57 18.77
N VAL A 419 -13.71 -31.96 17.63
CA VAL A 419 -15.05 -31.79 17.06
C VAL A 419 -15.16 -32.43 15.68
N GLU A 420 -16.39 -32.74 15.28
CA GLU A 420 -16.70 -33.35 13.99
C GLU A 420 -18.01 -32.77 13.45
N TYR A 421 -18.01 -32.42 12.16
CA TYR A 421 -19.15 -31.84 11.47
C TYR A 421 -19.37 -32.51 10.12
N ASP A 422 -20.60 -32.94 9.85
CA ASP A 422 -21.01 -33.37 8.51
C ASP A 422 -21.52 -32.16 7.74
N VAL A 423 -20.87 -31.85 6.61
CA VAL A 423 -21.11 -30.64 5.83
C VAL A 423 -21.49 -31.00 4.41
N THR A 424 -22.62 -30.46 3.95
CA THR A 424 -22.97 -30.47 2.52
C THR A 424 -22.30 -29.28 1.84
N LEU A 425 -21.42 -29.55 0.87
CA LEU A 425 -20.66 -28.50 0.20
C LEU A 425 -21.57 -27.58 -0.62
N GLY A 426 -21.28 -26.28 -0.55
CA GLY A 426 -21.99 -25.24 -1.29
C GLY A 426 -21.53 -25.11 -2.75
N ASP A 427 -21.78 -23.94 -3.33
CA ASP A 427 -21.38 -23.62 -4.71
C ASP A 427 -19.87 -23.80 -4.94
N ARG A 428 -19.48 -23.92 -6.21
CA ARG A 428 -18.07 -24.13 -6.58
C ARG A 428 -17.21 -22.94 -6.16
N SER A 429 -16.17 -23.21 -5.39
CA SER A 429 -15.15 -22.26 -4.96
C SER A 429 -14.31 -21.82 -6.14
N GLN A 430 -14.11 -20.50 -6.28
CA GLN A 430 -13.15 -19.96 -7.25
C GLN A 430 -11.69 -20.16 -6.78
N LEU A 431 -11.47 -20.37 -5.48
CA LEU A 431 -10.13 -20.52 -4.91
C LEU A 431 -9.61 -21.96 -5.06
N THR A 432 -10.41 -22.96 -4.68
CA THR A 432 -9.98 -24.37 -4.68
C THR A 432 -10.46 -25.14 -5.91
N GLY A 433 -11.44 -24.62 -6.65
CA GLY A 433 -12.07 -25.33 -7.78
C GLY A 433 -13.12 -26.37 -7.38
N GLY A 434 -13.20 -26.76 -6.10
CA GLY A 434 -14.18 -27.72 -5.58
C GLY A 434 -15.38 -27.09 -4.87
N GLY A 435 -16.13 -27.86 -4.09
CA GLY A 435 -17.30 -27.36 -3.34
C GLY A 435 -16.90 -26.45 -2.17
N THR A 436 -17.71 -25.43 -1.86
CA THR A 436 -17.41 -24.50 -0.75
C THR A 436 -17.81 -25.08 0.61
N VAL A 437 -16.90 -25.01 1.58
CA VAL A 437 -17.17 -25.37 2.99
C VAL A 437 -17.64 -24.15 3.79
N GLY A 438 -17.17 -22.95 3.46
CA GLY A 438 -17.55 -21.70 4.13
C GLY A 438 -16.67 -21.34 5.33
N PHE A 439 -15.37 -21.19 5.08
CA PHE A 439 -14.40 -20.69 6.05
C PHE A 439 -13.34 -19.82 5.34
N TYR A 440 -12.50 -19.14 6.12
CA TYR A 440 -11.29 -18.45 5.67
C TYR A 440 -10.07 -19.19 6.22
N SER A 441 -9.16 -19.66 5.37
CA SER A 441 -7.95 -20.36 5.82
C SER A 441 -6.84 -19.38 6.20
N ALA A 442 -6.07 -19.75 7.21
CA ALA A 442 -4.74 -19.22 7.43
C ALA A 442 -3.71 -20.13 6.76
N SER A 443 -2.65 -19.55 6.20
CA SER A 443 -1.58 -20.32 5.54
C SER A 443 -0.67 -21.04 6.54
N GLY A 444 -0.06 -22.14 6.10
CA GLY A 444 0.90 -22.94 6.85
C GLY A 444 0.27 -24.08 7.65
N ILE A 445 1.01 -24.51 8.68
CA ILE A 445 0.68 -25.62 9.56
C ILE A 445 0.04 -25.06 10.82
N SER A 446 -1.24 -25.33 11.02
CA SER A 446 -2.05 -24.79 12.12
C SER A 446 -1.99 -23.25 12.19
N GLY A 447 -1.90 -22.60 11.02
CA GLY A 447 -1.79 -21.15 10.91
C GLY A 447 -0.41 -20.59 11.26
N ALA A 448 0.61 -21.45 11.35
CA ALA A 448 2.01 -21.10 11.47
C ALA A 448 2.78 -21.48 10.19
N SER A 449 3.39 -20.50 9.54
CA SER A 449 4.41 -20.73 8.51
C SER A 449 5.73 -21.08 9.18
N MET A 450 6.37 -22.15 8.72
CA MET A 450 7.65 -22.60 9.25
C MET A 450 8.73 -22.39 8.18
N SER A 451 9.91 -21.96 8.61
CA SER A 451 11.03 -21.69 7.73
C SER A 451 12.31 -22.28 8.32
N PRO A 452 13.07 -23.10 7.57
CA PRO A 452 14.32 -23.70 8.05
C PRO A 452 15.46 -22.66 8.21
N LEU A 453 15.27 -21.45 7.68
CA LEU A 453 16.23 -20.35 7.76
C LEU A 453 15.65 -19.12 8.48
N GLY A 454 14.34 -19.08 8.76
CA GLY A 454 13.65 -17.89 9.27
C GLY A 454 13.48 -16.77 8.22
N LEU A 455 13.38 -17.14 6.95
CA LEU A 455 13.13 -16.22 5.84
C LEU A 455 11.62 -16.08 5.56
N GLU A 456 11.19 -14.86 5.28
CA GLU A 456 9.89 -14.54 4.68
C GLU A 456 10.13 -14.11 3.22
N LEU A 457 9.60 -14.88 2.26
CA LEU A 457 9.89 -14.68 0.84
C LEU A 457 8.99 -13.61 0.22
N TYR A 458 9.59 -12.67 -0.51
CA TYR A 458 8.89 -11.62 -1.23
C TYR A 458 8.25 -12.17 -2.51
N PRO A 459 6.93 -12.06 -2.71
CA PRO A 459 6.25 -12.59 -3.90
C PRO A 459 6.45 -11.66 -5.10
N ALA A 460 7.68 -11.56 -5.61
CA ALA A 460 8.08 -10.62 -6.66
C ALA A 460 7.22 -10.73 -7.92
N GLU A 461 6.84 -11.96 -8.30
CA GLU A 461 5.98 -12.25 -9.44
C GLU A 461 4.58 -11.67 -9.27
N ALA A 462 3.99 -11.72 -8.08
CA ALA A 462 2.65 -11.18 -7.83
C ALA A 462 2.60 -9.66 -8.05
N TYR A 463 3.60 -8.92 -7.57
CA TYR A 463 3.69 -7.47 -7.79
C TYR A 463 3.91 -7.10 -9.26
N LEU A 464 4.80 -7.83 -9.95
CA LEU A 464 5.05 -7.62 -11.37
C LEU A 464 3.80 -7.95 -12.20
N THR A 465 3.08 -8.99 -11.82
CA THR A 465 1.82 -9.40 -12.43
C THR A 465 0.75 -8.33 -12.28
N ILE A 466 0.65 -7.66 -11.12
CA ILE A 466 -0.24 -6.50 -10.96
C ILE A 466 0.17 -5.33 -11.88
N LEU A 467 1.47 -5.10 -12.09
CA LEU A 467 1.99 -4.00 -12.90
C LEU A 467 1.96 -4.26 -14.42
N GLY A 468 2.33 -5.46 -14.88
CA GLY A 468 2.28 -5.85 -16.30
C GLY A 468 0.88 -6.29 -16.73
N GLY A 469 0.14 -6.88 -15.79
CA GLY A 469 -1.22 -7.39 -15.96
C GLY A 469 -1.36 -8.39 -17.10
N ASP A 470 -0.38 -9.30 -17.18
CA ASP A 470 -0.58 -10.68 -17.61
C ASP A 470 -0.88 -11.50 -16.35
N THR A 471 -2.07 -11.26 -15.79
CA THR A 471 -2.52 -11.99 -14.60
C THR A 471 -3.08 -13.32 -15.06
N GLY A 472 -2.48 -14.42 -14.63
CA GLY A 472 -3.15 -15.72 -14.60
C GLY A 472 -4.50 -15.63 -13.85
N GLU A 473 -5.29 -16.71 -13.93
CA GLU A 473 -6.74 -16.73 -13.65
C GLU A 473 -7.17 -16.23 -12.25
N GLU A 474 -6.26 -16.11 -11.27
CA GLU A 474 -6.56 -15.73 -9.87
C GLU A 474 -6.98 -14.27 -9.62
N LEU A 475 -6.46 -13.29 -10.38
CA LEU A 475 -6.83 -11.86 -10.24
C LEU A 475 -7.64 -11.31 -11.42
N ALA A 476 -8.01 -12.19 -12.36
CA ALA A 476 -8.47 -11.93 -13.73
C ALA A 476 -9.84 -11.23 -13.87
N GLY A 477 -10.35 -10.56 -12.82
CA GLY A 477 -11.56 -9.73 -12.89
C GLY A 477 -11.28 -8.23 -12.80
N VAL A 478 -10.33 -7.83 -11.95
CA VAL A 478 -10.04 -6.41 -11.66
C VAL A 478 -8.93 -5.90 -12.58
N THR A 479 -7.89 -6.70 -12.82
CA THR A 479 -6.74 -6.35 -13.66
C THR A 479 -7.05 -6.39 -15.16
N ASP A 480 -8.16 -7.00 -15.58
CA ASP A 480 -8.60 -7.04 -16.98
C ASP A 480 -8.88 -5.65 -17.56
N SER A 481 -9.28 -4.71 -16.71
CA SER A 481 -9.54 -3.33 -17.13
C SER A 481 -8.36 -2.42 -16.78
N PHE A 482 -8.02 -1.52 -17.70
CA PHE A 482 -6.98 -0.51 -17.45
C PHE A 482 -7.26 0.32 -16.16
N LEU A 483 -8.52 0.64 -15.89
CA LEU A 483 -8.90 1.37 -14.68
C LEU A 483 -8.78 0.52 -13.41
N GLY A 484 -9.07 -0.79 -13.49
CA GLY A 484 -8.88 -1.69 -12.36
C GLY A 484 -7.39 -1.95 -12.06
N LYS A 485 -6.53 -2.03 -13.10
CA LYS A 485 -5.05 -2.01 -12.91
C LYS A 485 -4.60 -0.76 -12.16
N ILE A 486 -5.12 0.43 -12.53
CA ILE A 486 -4.84 1.67 -11.78
C ILE A 486 -5.33 1.52 -10.32
N GLY A 487 -6.55 1.02 -10.12
CA GLY A 487 -7.11 0.80 -8.79
C GLY A 487 -6.21 -0.05 -7.89
N LEU A 488 -5.72 -1.19 -8.38
CA LEU A 488 -4.78 -2.06 -7.66
C LEU A 488 -3.40 -1.42 -7.48
N ALA A 489 -2.87 -0.75 -8.52
CA ALA A 489 -1.59 -0.04 -8.42
C ALA A 489 -1.60 1.07 -7.35
N LEU A 490 -2.76 1.69 -7.08
CA LEU A 490 -2.90 2.65 -5.99
C LEU A 490 -2.87 2.02 -4.60
N LEU A 491 -3.21 0.74 -4.49
CA LEU A 491 -3.17 -0.02 -3.24
C LEU A 491 -1.79 -0.61 -2.96
N LEU A 492 -0.94 -0.81 -3.98
CA LEU A 492 0.41 -1.40 -3.82
C LEU A 492 1.23 -0.84 -2.64
N PRO A 493 1.29 0.48 -2.37
CA PRO A 493 2.06 1.00 -1.23
C PRO A 493 1.51 0.62 0.15
N ILE A 494 0.28 0.09 0.22
CA ILE A 494 -0.41 -0.31 1.46
C ILE A 494 -1.00 -1.73 1.37
N ILE A 495 -0.65 -2.50 0.35
CA ILE A 495 -1.30 -3.78 0.02
C ILE A 495 -1.03 -4.85 1.10
N GLY A 496 0.14 -4.77 1.74
CA GLY A 496 0.53 -5.50 2.94
C GLY A 496 -0.46 -5.29 4.08
N VAL A 497 -0.76 -4.02 4.34
CA VAL A 497 -1.56 -3.60 5.49
C VAL A 497 -3.04 -3.93 5.33
N VAL A 498 -3.52 -3.99 4.09
CA VAL A 498 -4.90 -4.39 3.78
C VAL A 498 -5.02 -5.93 3.72
N GLY A 499 -3.91 -6.66 3.90
CA GLY A 499 -3.88 -8.12 3.97
C GLY A 499 -4.08 -8.81 2.62
N MET A 500 -3.82 -8.11 1.50
CA MET A 500 -3.94 -8.70 0.16
C MET A 500 -2.65 -9.38 -0.30
N LEU A 501 -1.50 -8.88 0.12
CA LEU A 501 -0.18 -9.49 -0.07
C LEU A 501 0.59 -9.36 1.25
N PRO A 502 1.68 -10.10 1.48
CA PRO A 502 2.45 -9.99 2.73
C PRO A 502 3.19 -8.65 2.86
N PHE A 503 3.70 -8.09 1.76
CA PHE A 503 4.51 -6.87 1.79
C PHE A 503 3.86 -5.68 1.08
N ASN A 504 4.28 -4.47 1.46
CA ASN A 504 3.98 -3.27 0.70
C ASN A 504 4.94 -3.10 -0.48
N PHE A 505 4.44 -2.60 -1.60
CA PHE A 505 5.25 -2.26 -2.76
C PHE A 505 5.26 -0.74 -2.98
N ALA A 506 6.41 -0.13 -2.69
CA ALA A 506 6.65 1.30 -2.82
C ALA A 506 7.44 1.67 -4.10
N GLY A 507 7.50 0.74 -5.06
CA GLY A 507 8.37 0.83 -6.23
C GLY A 507 9.61 -0.06 -6.13
N PHE A 508 10.37 -0.10 -7.21
CA PHE A 508 11.64 -0.82 -7.35
C PHE A 508 12.74 -0.04 -6.63
N THR A 509 12.77 -0.06 -5.28
CA THR A 509 13.73 0.70 -4.48
C THR A 509 14.10 -0.03 -3.20
N GLY A 510 15.27 0.28 -2.61
CA GLY A 510 15.62 -0.17 -1.25
C GLY A 510 15.77 -1.68 -1.13
N GLY A 511 16.53 -2.31 -2.03
CA GLY A 511 16.71 -3.76 -2.08
C GLY A 511 15.72 -4.46 -3.01
N ILE A 512 14.47 -3.99 -3.09
CA ILE A 512 13.44 -4.59 -3.95
C ILE A 512 13.84 -4.65 -5.43
N GLU A 513 14.64 -3.70 -5.92
CA GLU A 513 15.13 -3.71 -7.29
C GLU A 513 16.00 -4.93 -7.62
N ASN A 514 16.61 -5.56 -6.61
CA ASN A 514 17.39 -6.78 -6.76
C ASN A 514 16.51 -7.99 -7.09
N PHE A 515 15.20 -7.96 -6.85
CA PHE A 515 14.31 -9.08 -7.20
C PHE A 515 13.91 -9.10 -8.67
N TYR A 516 14.38 -8.12 -9.44
CA TYR A 516 13.96 -7.90 -10.80
C TYR A 516 15.16 -7.65 -11.71
N GLU A 517 14.99 -7.95 -12.98
CA GLU A 517 15.94 -7.63 -14.04
C GLU A 517 15.22 -7.02 -15.24
N VAL A 518 15.94 -6.27 -16.07
CA VAL A 518 15.38 -5.73 -17.31
C VAL A 518 15.76 -6.59 -18.49
N GLN A 519 14.74 -6.98 -19.24
CA GLN A 519 14.87 -7.79 -20.43
C GLN A 519 14.37 -7.07 -21.70
N GLY A 520 14.59 -7.72 -22.85
CA GLY A 520 14.09 -7.24 -24.14
C GLY A 520 14.82 -6.00 -24.66
N SER A 521 14.09 -5.14 -25.38
CA SER A 521 14.68 -4.01 -26.11
C SER A 521 15.08 -2.84 -25.21
N LEU A 522 14.53 -2.75 -24.00
CA LEU A 522 14.87 -1.69 -23.04
C LEU A 522 16.08 -2.04 -22.17
N ALA A 523 16.54 -3.30 -22.16
CA ALA A 523 17.75 -3.72 -21.44
C ALA A 523 19.01 -2.94 -21.86
N ILE A 524 19.04 -2.37 -23.08
CA ILE A 524 20.13 -1.50 -23.55
C ILE A 524 20.34 -0.25 -22.68
N PHE A 525 19.32 0.17 -21.94
CA PHE A 525 19.40 1.33 -21.05
C PHE A 525 19.91 0.97 -19.64
N GLY A 526 20.01 -0.33 -19.32
CA GLY A 526 20.42 -0.85 -18.01
C GLY A 526 19.30 -0.83 -16.96
N ASP A 527 19.40 -1.74 -15.98
CA ASP A 527 18.34 -2.00 -15.00
C ASP A 527 17.96 -0.76 -14.18
N GLY A 528 18.95 -0.14 -13.55
CA GLY A 528 18.73 1.03 -12.71
C GLY A 528 18.07 2.21 -13.44
N ALA A 529 18.30 2.39 -14.74
CA ALA A 529 17.64 3.45 -15.51
C ALA A 529 16.15 3.16 -15.71
N ILE A 530 15.79 1.92 -16.01
CA ILE A 530 14.40 1.50 -16.20
C ILE A 530 13.66 1.47 -14.86
N PHE A 531 14.27 0.97 -13.79
CA PHE A 531 13.68 1.02 -12.45
C PHE A 531 13.44 2.46 -11.99
N MET A 532 14.40 3.36 -12.24
CA MET A 532 14.20 4.79 -12.00
C MET A 532 12.98 5.33 -12.78
N ILE A 533 12.88 5.05 -14.08
CA ILE A 533 11.73 5.49 -14.89
C ILE A 533 10.42 4.89 -14.37
N ALA A 534 10.40 3.61 -14.03
CA ALA A 534 9.25 2.93 -13.46
C ALA A 534 8.78 3.60 -12.17
N ASN A 535 9.71 3.90 -11.25
CA ASN A 535 9.43 4.61 -10.01
C ASN A 535 8.90 6.02 -10.24
N LEU A 536 9.48 6.78 -11.19
CA LEU A 536 9.01 8.13 -11.52
C LEU A 536 7.59 8.09 -12.11
N LEU A 537 7.28 7.12 -12.98
CA LEU A 537 5.94 6.95 -13.55
C LEU A 537 4.93 6.51 -12.48
N PHE A 538 5.29 5.52 -11.66
CA PHE A 538 4.46 5.00 -10.56
C PHE A 538 4.07 6.12 -9.59
N TRP A 539 5.06 6.83 -9.03
CA TRP A 539 4.79 7.89 -8.06
C TRP A 539 4.16 9.13 -8.69
N THR A 540 4.46 9.45 -9.95
CA THR A 540 3.72 10.51 -10.66
C THR A 540 2.25 10.13 -10.79
N GLY A 541 1.94 8.90 -11.21
CA GLY A 541 0.58 8.42 -11.36
C GLY A 541 -0.17 8.42 -10.04
N TRP A 542 0.44 7.82 -9.01
CA TRP A 542 -0.11 7.70 -7.67
C TRP A 542 -0.41 9.08 -7.06
N ILE A 543 0.57 9.99 -7.03
CA ILE A 543 0.38 11.33 -6.45
C ILE A 543 -0.65 12.15 -7.24
N ASN A 544 -0.67 12.05 -8.58
CA ASN A 544 -1.64 12.79 -9.38
C ASN A 544 -3.08 12.32 -9.15
N VAL A 545 -3.31 11.03 -8.98
CA VAL A 545 -4.64 10.53 -8.59
C VAL A 545 -5.06 11.14 -7.25
N GLN A 546 -4.17 11.10 -6.25
CA GLN A 546 -4.47 11.60 -4.92
C GLN A 546 -4.71 13.12 -4.92
N LEU A 547 -3.92 13.89 -5.67
CA LEU A 547 -4.16 15.33 -5.87
C LEU A 547 -5.50 15.59 -6.58
N GLY A 548 -5.86 14.78 -7.57
CA GLY A 548 -7.16 14.85 -8.25
C GLY A 548 -8.33 14.60 -7.29
N PHE A 549 -8.26 13.51 -6.51
CA PHE A 549 -9.29 13.18 -5.51
C PHE A 549 -9.38 14.23 -4.40
N PHE A 550 -8.24 14.68 -3.87
CA PHE A 550 -8.22 15.70 -2.83
C PHE A 550 -8.88 17.00 -3.31
N ASN A 551 -8.59 17.44 -4.54
CA ASN A 551 -9.23 18.62 -5.11
C ASN A 551 -10.69 18.41 -5.53
N CYS A 552 -11.20 17.17 -5.59
CA CYS A 552 -12.63 16.90 -5.73
C CYS A 552 -13.41 17.05 -4.41
N ILE A 553 -12.74 17.15 -3.26
CA ILE A 553 -13.42 17.33 -1.98
C ILE A 553 -14.21 18.67 -2.01
N PRO A 554 -15.53 18.67 -1.74
CA PRO A 554 -16.39 19.85 -1.78
C PRO A 554 -16.21 20.75 -0.56
N ALA A 555 -14.97 21.13 -0.27
CA ALA A 555 -14.60 22.02 0.83
C ALA A 555 -13.82 23.22 0.29
N PHE A 556 -14.07 24.42 0.82
CA PHE A 556 -13.24 25.58 0.53
C PHE A 556 -11.96 25.49 1.39
N PRO A 557 -10.76 25.73 0.85
CA PRO A 557 -10.44 26.43 -0.41
C PRO A 557 -10.22 25.55 -1.67
N LEU A 558 -10.60 24.27 -1.65
CA LEU A 558 -10.33 23.33 -2.76
C LEU A 558 -11.24 23.57 -3.98
N ASP A 559 -10.79 23.12 -5.16
CA ASP A 559 -11.53 23.25 -6.42
C ASP A 559 -12.94 22.68 -6.35
N GLY A 560 -13.10 21.53 -5.68
CA GLY A 560 -14.37 20.84 -5.50
C GLY A 560 -15.42 21.74 -4.83
N GLY A 561 -15.01 22.61 -3.91
CA GLY A 561 -15.91 23.61 -3.31
C GLY A 561 -16.41 24.63 -4.35
N HIS A 562 -15.55 25.08 -5.25
CA HIS A 562 -15.91 25.99 -6.34
C HIS A 562 -16.79 25.30 -7.39
N ILE A 563 -16.49 24.05 -7.74
CA ILE A 563 -17.26 23.23 -8.68
C ILE A 563 -18.66 22.94 -8.11
N LEU A 564 -18.75 22.52 -6.84
CA LEU A 564 -20.03 22.27 -6.17
C LEU A 564 -20.87 23.54 -6.14
N ARG A 565 -20.26 24.67 -5.76
CA ARG A 565 -20.95 25.96 -5.70
C ARG A 565 -21.49 26.38 -7.05
N THR A 566 -20.65 26.41 -8.09
CA THR A 566 -21.07 26.86 -9.43
C THR A 566 -22.09 25.92 -10.06
N SER A 567 -21.96 24.61 -9.83
CA SER A 567 -22.95 23.61 -10.22
C SER A 567 -24.30 23.80 -9.50
N THR A 568 -24.26 24.05 -8.19
CA THR A 568 -25.47 24.32 -7.39
C THR A 568 -26.15 25.61 -7.85
N GLU A 569 -25.38 26.68 -8.14
CA GLU A 569 -25.91 27.93 -8.71
C GLU A 569 -26.57 27.70 -10.08
N ALA A 570 -25.95 26.88 -10.93
CA ALA A 570 -26.48 26.55 -12.25
C ALA A 570 -27.81 25.77 -12.15
N ILE A 571 -27.89 24.76 -11.28
CA ILE A 571 -29.12 24.00 -11.04
C ILE A 571 -30.21 24.90 -10.46
N ALA A 572 -29.88 25.67 -9.42
CA ALA A 572 -30.83 26.54 -8.74
C ALA A 572 -31.40 27.62 -9.68
N SER A 573 -30.60 28.12 -10.63
CA SER A 573 -31.04 29.08 -11.65
C SER A 573 -32.05 28.52 -12.67
N ARG A 574 -32.14 27.19 -12.79
CA ARG A 574 -33.07 26.49 -13.69
C ARG A 574 -34.37 26.06 -12.99
N LEU A 575 -34.40 26.11 -11.66
CA LEU A 575 -35.57 25.75 -10.88
C LEU A 575 -36.51 26.96 -10.75
N PRO A 576 -37.84 26.74 -10.74
CA PRO A 576 -38.83 27.80 -10.56
C PRO A 576 -38.94 28.24 -9.08
N ILE A 577 -37.81 28.49 -8.44
CA ILE A 577 -37.69 28.92 -7.05
C ILE A 577 -36.88 30.21 -6.99
N GLU A 578 -37.20 31.12 -6.06
CA GLU A 578 -36.36 32.28 -5.76
C GLU A 578 -35.09 31.80 -5.04
N ALA A 579 -34.16 31.23 -5.80
CA ALA A 579 -32.89 30.76 -5.29
C ALA A 579 -32.03 31.95 -4.83
N THR A 580 -32.06 32.25 -3.52
CA THR A 580 -31.18 33.25 -2.94
C THR A 580 -29.74 32.73 -2.86
N ARG A 581 -28.75 33.65 -2.90
CA ARG A 581 -27.34 33.32 -2.64
C ARG A 581 -27.13 32.59 -1.31
N GLY A 582 -28.04 32.79 -0.34
CA GLY A 582 -28.06 32.07 0.94
C GLY A 582 -28.29 30.57 0.78
N MET A 583 -29.20 30.15 -0.09
CA MET A 583 -29.53 28.73 -0.30
C MET A 583 -28.34 27.94 -0.87
N VAL A 584 -27.63 28.51 -1.85
CA VAL A 584 -26.39 27.91 -2.41
C VAL A 584 -25.32 27.76 -1.32
N ARG A 585 -25.15 28.78 -0.48
CA ARG A 585 -24.20 28.74 0.63
C ARG A 585 -24.58 27.65 1.64
N VAL A 586 -25.87 27.50 1.98
CA VAL A 586 -26.32 26.45 2.89
C VAL A 586 -26.01 25.07 2.32
N VAL A 587 -26.37 24.79 1.06
CA VAL A 587 -26.09 23.48 0.44
C VAL A 587 -24.60 23.16 0.45
N THR A 588 -23.77 24.09 -0.05
CA THR A 588 -22.30 23.91 -0.12
C THR A 588 -21.67 23.73 1.26
N THR A 589 -22.10 24.50 2.26
CA THR A 589 -21.58 24.40 3.63
C THR A 589 -22.01 23.09 4.29
N THR A 590 -23.27 22.69 4.14
CA THR A 590 -23.78 21.44 4.72
C THR A 590 -23.04 20.24 4.15
N VAL A 591 -22.86 20.17 2.82
CA VAL A 591 -22.13 19.07 2.18
C VAL A 591 -20.68 19.02 2.69
N GLY A 592 -19.98 20.16 2.71
CA GLY A 592 -18.59 20.21 3.20
C GLY A 592 -18.45 19.83 4.67
N VAL A 593 -19.34 20.31 5.55
CA VAL A 593 -19.33 19.98 6.98
C VAL A 593 -19.67 18.51 7.21
N THR A 594 -20.66 17.96 6.50
CA THR A 594 -20.99 16.53 6.59
C THR A 594 -19.80 15.68 6.19
N MET A 595 -19.10 16.00 5.09
CA MET A 595 -17.90 15.24 4.70
C MET A 595 -16.78 15.32 5.73
N LEU A 596 -16.54 16.50 6.30
CA LEU A 596 -15.53 16.66 7.33
C LEU A 596 -15.85 15.80 8.57
N ILE A 597 -17.11 15.84 9.03
CA ILE A 597 -17.56 15.01 10.16
C ILE A 597 -17.44 13.52 9.82
N SER A 598 -17.85 13.11 8.62
CA SER A 598 -17.72 11.73 8.16
C SER A 598 -16.27 11.26 8.14
N PHE A 599 -15.35 12.07 7.61
CA PHE A 599 -13.92 11.77 7.62
C PHE A 599 -13.36 11.63 9.03
N LEU A 600 -13.69 12.56 9.93
CA LEU A 600 -13.24 12.51 11.33
C LEU A 600 -13.83 11.30 12.08
N ALA A 601 -15.10 10.96 11.84
CA ALA A 601 -15.72 9.79 12.41
C ALA A 601 -15.05 8.50 11.91
N MET A 602 -14.82 8.39 10.60
CA MET A 602 -14.10 7.26 10.00
C MET A 602 -12.71 7.07 10.63
N LEU A 603 -11.99 8.17 10.90
CA LEU A 603 -10.63 8.12 11.42
C LEU A 603 -10.55 7.85 12.94
N PHE A 604 -11.43 8.49 13.72
CA PHE A 604 -11.30 8.51 15.18
C PHE A 604 -12.36 7.68 15.92
N ALA A 605 -13.50 7.39 15.31
CA ALA A 605 -14.54 6.60 15.98
C ALA A 605 -14.08 5.18 16.35
N PRO A 606 -13.34 4.43 15.51
CA PRO A 606 -12.83 3.10 15.86
C PRO A 606 -12.03 3.13 17.16
N GLY A 607 -11.02 4.00 17.26
CA GLY A 607 -10.18 4.11 18.46
C GLY A 607 -10.87 4.69 19.69
N LEU A 608 -11.96 5.46 19.52
CA LEU A 608 -12.73 6.03 20.63
C LEU A 608 -13.84 5.10 21.15
N LEU A 609 -14.38 4.23 20.28
CA LEU A 609 -15.53 3.37 20.58
C LEU A 609 -15.14 1.91 20.85
N ALA A 610 -13.98 1.46 20.37
CA ALA A 610 -13.43 0.12 20.64
C ALA A 610 -12.65 0.04 21.97
N GLY A 611 -12.74 1.07 22.80
CA GLY A 611 -12.07 1.16 24.12
C GLY A 611 -12.89 0.62 25.28
#